data_AF-A0ABD3R335-F1
#
_entry.id   AF-A0ABD3R335-F1
#
_cell.length_a   1.000
_cell.length_b   1.000
_cell.length_c   1.000
_cell.angle_alpha   90.00
_cell.angle_beta   90.00
_cell.angle_gamma   90.00
#
_symmetry.space_group_name_H-M   'P 1'
#
loop_
_entity.id
_entity.type
_entity.pdbx_description
1 polymer ?
#
loop_
_entity_poly.entity_id
_entity_poly.type
_entity_poly.pdbx_seq_one_letter_code
_entity_poly.pdbx_strand_id
1 'polypeptide(L)'
;MSTPKNSSGDNSGTDSAKPPSELVTVGLSLLGALIAARCLAVVSRLATVLAAPAMGFYLFATCPTNESFDGKRELKRILRGDQLPKDHPNKPKGFLEKAIAKVSASIEAEAAVFAGCKVEILDVGGVFKIASVQHPITKTVFFWLGAVNKWRYITANDFPAQHSKAD
;
A
#
# COMPACT_ATOMS: atom_id res chain seq x y z
N MET A 1 45.46 -64.19 -54.56
CA MET A 1 44.43 -65.08 -53.99
C MET A 1 43.19 -64.24 -53.80
N SER A 2 42.10 -64.69 -54.44
CA SER A 2 40.91 -63.93 -54.81
C SER A 2 39.87 -63.86 -53.68
N THR A 3 39.18 -62.71 -53.58
CA THR A 3 37.78 -62.40 -53.12
C THR A 3 36.98 -63.41 -52.26
N PRO A 4 36.15 -62.96 -51.27
CA PRO A 4 34.92 -62.25 -51.63
C PRO A 4 34.39 -61.11 -50.74
N LYS A 5 33.56 -60.35 -51.45
CA LYS A 5 32.61 -59.28 -51.13
C LYS A 5 31.42 -59.81 -50.30
N ASN A 6 30.99 -59.08 -49.28
CA ASN A 6 29.68 -59.21 -48.60
C ASN A 6 29.36 -57.84 -47.97
N SER A 7 28.47 -57.01 -48.51
CA SER A 7 26.99 -57.10 -48.63
C SER A 7 26.24 -56.86 -47.33
N SER A 8 25.25 -55.97 -47.43
CA SER A 8 24.08 -55.77 -46.56
C SER A 8 24.35 -55.01 -45.26
N GLY A 9 23.68 -53.91 -44.94
CA GLY A 9 22.44 -53.34 -45.46
C GLY A 9 21.64 -52.85 -44.27
N ASP A 10 21.94 -51.64 -43.79
CA ASP A 10 21.14 -51.00 -42.73
C ASP A 10 20.20 -49.97 -43.35
N ASN A 11 18.93 -50.38 -43.41
CA ASN A 11 17.77 -49.57 -43.72
C ASN A 11 17.73 -48.33 -42.83
N SER A 12 18.23 -47.19 -43.31
CA SER A 12 17.75 -45.89 -42.85
C SER A 12 16.40 -45.63 -43.52
N GLY A 13 15.38 -46.34 -43.05
CA GLY A 13 14.00 -45.90 -43.20
C GLY A 13 13.87 -44.60 -42.44
N THR A 14 14.22 -43.48 -43.08
CA THR A 14 13.74 -42.17 -42.70
C THR A 14 12.23 -42.21 -42.95
N ASP A 15 11.49 -42.72 -41.97
CA ASP A 15 10.08 -42.44 -41.83
C ASP A 15 9.97 -40.92 -41.80
N SER A 16 9.72 -40.36 -42.98
CA SER A 16 9.40 -38.96 -43.19
C SER A 16 8.04 -38.75 -42.51
N ALA A 17 8.08 -38.63 -41.19
CA ALA A 17 6.95 -38.35 -40.34
C ALA A 17 6.42 -37.00 -40.80
N LYS A 18 5.37 -37.04 -41.63
CA LYS A 18 4.64 -35.89 -42.13
C LYS A 18 4.40 -34.95 -40.95
N PRO A 19 4.90 -33.70 -40.98
CA PRO A 19 4.78 -32.81 -39.85
C PRO A 19 3.29 -32.67 -39.50
N PRO A 20 2.92 -32.75 -38.22
CA PRO A 20 1.53 -32.58 -37.81
C PRO A 20 1.04 -31.25 -38.34
N SER A 21 -0.16 -31.25 -38.93
CA SER A 21 -0.76 -30.06 -39.53
C SER A 21 -0.69 -28.90 -38.54
N GLU A 22 -0.22 -27.73 -38.99
CA GLU A 22 -0.08 -26.49 -38.18
C GLU A 22 -1.30 -26.20 -37.29
N LEU A 23 -2.51 -26.53 -37.79
CA LEU A 23 -3.77 -26.39 -37.06
C LEU A 23 -3.82 -27.20 -35.75
N VAL A 24 -3.24 -28.40 -35.73
CA VAL A 24 -3.20 -29.28 -34.55
C VAL A 24 -2.23 -28.72 -33.51
N THR A 25 -1.08 -28.18 -33.94
CA THR A 25 -0.11 -27.53 -33.07
C THR A 25 -0.70 -26.27 -32.43
N VAL A 26 -1.40 -25.44 -33.21
CA VAL A 26 -2.10 -24.26 -32.70
C VAL A 26 -3.24 -24.65 -31.76
N GLY A 27 -4.04 -25.65 -32.10
CA GLY A 27 -5.13 -26.13 -31.24
C GLY A 27 -4.62 -26.68 -29.89
N LEU A 28 -3.55 -27.48 -29.91
CA LEU A 28 -2.97 -28.07 -28.70
C LEU A 28 -2.31 -27.01 -27.82
N SER A 29 -1.64 -26.02 -28.40
CA SER A 29 -1.04 -24.91 -27.64
C SER A 29 -2.10 -24.02 -26.99
N LEU A 30 -3.21 -23.75 -27.68
CA LEU A 30 -4.32 -22.97 -27.13
C LEU A 30 -5.01 -23.71 -25.97
N LEU A 31 -5.22 -25.03 -26.12
CA LEU A 31 -5.77 -25.87 -25.06
C LEU A 31 -4.84 -25.92 -23.85
N GLY A 32 -3.53 -26.10 -24.08
CA GLY A 32 -2.51 -26.08 -23.04
C GLY A 32 -2.47 -24.75 -22.29
N ALA A 33 -2.53 -23.62 -23.02
CA ALA A 33 -2.59 -22.29 -22.42
C ALA A 33 -3.85 -22.09 -21.57
N LEU A 34 -5.00 -22.57 -22.03
CA LEU A 34 -6.27 -22.46 -21.29
C LEU A 34 -6.25 -23.28 -20.00
N ILE A 35 -5.69 -24.49 -20.03
CA ILE A 35 -5.50 -25.33 -18.84
C ILE A 35 -4.53 -24.64 -17.87
N ALA A 36 -3.38 -24.17 -18.35
CA ALA A 36 -2.39 -23.47 -17.53
C ALA A 36 -2.99 -22.21 -16.87
N ALA A 37 -3.77 -21.42 -17.61
CA ALA A 37 -4.45 -20.24 -17.09
C ALA A 37 -5.46 -20.59 -15.98
N ARG A 38 -6.21 -21.68 -16.13
CA ARG A 38 -7.14 -22.16 -15.09
C ARG A 38 -6.39 -22.63 -13.84
N CYS A 39 -5.29 -23.37 -14.01
CA CYS A 39 -4.44 -23.78 -12.90
C CYS A 39 -3.87 -22.57 -12.15
N LEU A 40 -3.33 -21.58 -12.85
CA LEU A 40 -2.83 -20.33 -12.26
C LEU A 40 -3.92 -19.57 -11.51
N ALA A 41 -5.14 -19.51 -12.06
CA ALA A 41 -6.26 -18.87 -11.39
C ALA A 41 -6.65 -19.58 -10.08
N VAL A 42 -6.63 -20.92 -10.04
CA VAL A 42 -6.91 -21.70 -8.83
C VAL A 42 -5.81 -21.48 -7.78
N VAL A 43 -4.54 -21.55 -8.20
CA VAL A 43 -3.39 -21.29 -7.31
C VAL A 43 -3.43 -19.87 -6.76
N SER A 44 -3.73 -18.88 -7.59
CA SER A 44 -3.88 -17.49 -7.17
C SER A 44 -5.01 -17.32 -6.15
N ARG A 45 -6.17 -17.95 -6.37
CA ARG A 45 -7.28 -17.89 -5.41
C ARG A 45 -6.90 -18.55 -4.08
N LEU A 46 -6.27 -19.72 -4.12
CA LEU A 46 -5.81 -20.41 -2.92
C LEU A 46 -4.79 -19.56 -2.16
N ALA A 47 -3.84 -18.96 -2.87
CA ALA A 47 -2.85 -18.05 -2.30
C ALA A 47 -3.52 -16.84 -1.63
N THR A 48 -4.52 -16.22 -2.26
CA THR A 48 -5.26 -15.10 -1.66
C THR A 48 -6.05 -15.53 -0.43
N VAL A 49 -6.70 -16.70 -0.47
CA VAL A 49 -7.46 -17.26 0.67
C VAL A 49 -6.56 -17.53 1.87
N LEU A 50 -5.30 -17.90 1.64
CA LEU A 50 -4.30 -18.11 2.71
C LEU A 50 -3.61 -16.81 3.13
N ALA A 51 -3.28 -15.94 2.19
CA ALA A 51 -2.57 -14.70 2.45
C ALA A 51 -3.44 -13.66 3.15
N ALA A 52 -4.73 -13.56 2.79
CA ALA A 52 -5.66 -12.59 3.38
C ALA A 52 -5.79 -12.74 4.92
N PRO A 53 -6.06 -13.93 5.50
CA PRO A 53 -6.11 -14.08 6.95
C PRO A 53 -4.74 -13.87 7.59
N ALA A 54 -3.65 -14.36 6.99
CA ALA A 54 -2.30 -14.13 7.51
C ALA A 54 -1.97 -12.62 7.59
N MET A 55 -2.31 -11.86 6.54
CA MET A 55 -2.14 -10.41 6.49
C MET A 55 -3.07 -9.70 7.50
N GLY A 56 -4.31 -10.17 7.65
CA GLY A 56 -5.25 -9.67 8.66
C GLY A 56 -4.73 -9.86 10.07
N PHE A 57 -4.24 -11.07 10.40
CA PHE A 57 -3.60 -11.37 11.69
C PHE A 57 -2.33 -10.53 11.91
N TYR A 58 -1.51 -10.36 10.88
CA TYR A 58 -0.32 -9.53 10.97
C TYR A 58 -0.66 -8.07 11.27
N LEU A 59 -1.64 -7.49 10.57
CA LEU A 59 -2.09 -6.12 10.81
C LEU A 59 -2.71 -5.98 12.20
N PHE A 60 -3.51 -6.96 12.64
CA PHE A 60 -4.07 -6.99 13.99
C PHE A 60 -2.99 -7.06 15.07
N ALA A 61 -2.00 -7.94 14.92
CA ALA A 61 -0.89 -8.11 15.87
C ALA A 61 0.06 -6.92 15.89
N THR A 62 0.14 -6.15 14.81
CA THR A 62 0.98 -4.96 14.68
C THR A 62 0.18 -3.66 14.77
N CYS A 63 -1.07 -3.71 15.25
CA CYS A 63 -1.87 -2.52 15.44
C CYS A 63 -1.34 -1.70 16.63
N PRO A 64 -1.04 -0.40 16.46
CA PRO A 64 -0.49 0.41 17.55
C PRO A 64 -1.49 0.55 18.71
N THR A 65 -0.98 0.65 19.94
CA THR A 65 -1.81 0.92 21.13
C THR A 65 -2.29 2.37 21.14
N ASN A 66 -3.40 2.66 21.84
CA ASN A 66 -3.93 4.03 21.92
C ASN A 66 -2.93 4.98 22.61
N GLU A 67 -2.21 4.46 23.61
CA GLU A 67 -1.18 5.19 24.36
C GLU A 67 0.05 5.54 23.51
N SER A 68 0.29 4.82 22.41
CA SER A 68 1.40 5.11 21.50
C SER A 68 1.17 6.39 20.68
N PHE A 69 -0.08 6.87 20.61
CA PHE A 69 -0.43 8.08 19.88
C PHE A 69 -0.31 9.31 20.78
N ASP A 70 0.78 10.06 20.60
CA ASP A 70 0.95 11.37 21.21
C ASP A 70 0.48 12.47 20.24
N GLY A 71 -0.80 12.83 20.34
CA GLY A 71 -1.42 13.85 19.48
C GLY A 71 -0.68 15.19 19.52
N LYS A 72 -0.10 15.59 20.66
CA LYS A 72 0.68 16.83 20.79
C LYS A 72 1.97 16.73 19.97
N ARG A 73 2.70 15.63 20.11
CA ARG A 73 3.97 15.42 19.38
C ARG A 73 3.74 15.31 17.88
N GLU A 74 2.69 14.62 17.44
CA GLU A 74 2.37 14.48 16.03
C GLU A 74 1.87 15.79 15.41
N LEU A 75 0.97 16.51 16.09
CA LEU A 75 0.51 17.83 15.65
C LEU A 75 1.69 18.80 15.49
N LYS A 76 2.62 18.81 16.46
CA LYS A 76 3.85 19.62 16.39
C LYS A 76 4.72 19.27 15.18
N ARG A 77 4.80 18.00 14.76
CA ARG A 77 5.55 17.60 13.55
C ARG A 77 4.89 18.09 12.27
N ILE A 78 3.55 18.06 12.20
CA ILE A 78 2.80 18.55 11.05
C ILE A 78 2.93 20.07 10.93
N LEU A 79 2.73 20.81 12.03
CA LEU A 79 2.84 22.27 12.03
C LEU A 79 4.28 22.73 11.70
N ARG A 80 5.30 21.93 12.03
CA ARG A 80 6.69 22.16 11.59
C ARG A 80 6.92 21.95 10.09
N GLY A 81 5.97 21.33 9.39
CA GLY A 81 6.08 20.99 7.98
C GLY A 81 7.03 19.83 7.68
N ASP A 82 7.38 19.01 8.69
CA ASP A 82 8.34 17.90 8.52
C ASP A 82 7.79 16.83 7.55
N GLN A 83 6.47 16.69 7.44
CA GLN A 83 5.82 15.72 6.53
C GLN A 83 5.38 16.31 5.18
N LEU A 84 5.61 17.61 4.93
CA LEU A 84 5.22 18.23 3.65
C LEU A 84 6.21 17.86 2.53
N PRO A 85 5.74 17.59 1.30
CA PRO A 85 6.59 17.37 0.13
C PRO A 85 7.58 18.52 -0.06
N LYS A 86 8.76 18.25 -0.62
CA LYS A 86 9.81 19.28 -0.81
C LYS A 86 9.33 20.48 -1.64
N ASP A 87 8.38 20.27 -2.54
CA ASP A 87 7.86 21.28 -3.46
C ASP A 87 6.57 21.97 -2.98
N HIS A 88 6.14 21.76 -1.74
CA HIS A 88 4.94 22.40 -1.22
C HIS A 88 5.16 23.91 -1.03
N PRO A 89 4.25 24.80 -1.49
CA PRO A 89 4.41 26.25 -1.37
C PRO A 89 4.56 26.73 0.08
N ASN A 90 3.94 26.03 1.03
CA ASN A 90 4.03 26.33 2.46
C ASN A 90 5.28 25.76 3.17
N LYS A 91 6.24 25.17 2.44
CA LYS A 91 7.45 24.62 3.06
C LYS A 91 8.51 25.72 3.23
N PRO A 92 9.00 25.98 4.46
CA PRO A 92 10.01 27.00 4.68
C PRO A 92 11.32 26.61 3.98
N LYS A 93 11.79 27.47 3.06
CA LYS A 93 12.98 27.22 2.24
C LYS A 93 14.24 27.70 2.96
N GLY A 94 14.14 28.77 3.76
CA GLY A 94 15.25 29.36 4.52
C GLY A 94 15.47 28.78 5.93
N PHE A 95 16.67 28.97 6.48
CA PHE A 95 16.99 28.57 7.86
C PHE A 95 16.21 29.40 8.90
N LEU A 96 16.03 30.70 8.66
CA LEU A 96 15.24 31.60 9.51
C LEU A 96 13.75 31.28 9.45
N GLU A 97 13.21 31.03 8.25
CA GLU A 97 11.82 30.60 8.08
C GLU A 97 11.55 29.27 8.81
N LYS A 98 12.49 28.32 8.77
CA LYS A 98 12.40 27.07 9.53
C LYS A 98 12.39 27.33 11.05
N ALA A 99 13.16 28.29 11.53
CA ALA A 99 13.19 28.64 12.95
C ALA A 99 11.87 29.30 13.39
N ILE A 100 11.37 30.26 12.62
CA ILE A 100 10.09 30.93 12.87
C ILE A 100 8.93 29.93 12.79
N ALA A 101 8.89 29.09 11.75
CA ALA A 101 7.89 28.03 11.61
C ALA A 101 7.93 27.05 12.79
N LYS A 102 9.12 26.68 13.28
CA LYS A 102 9.26 25.82 14.47
C LYS A 102 8.72 26.47 15.74
N VAL A 103 8.93 27.77 15.92
CA VAL A 103 8.44 28.52 17.09
C VAL A 103 6.93 28.70 17.00
N SER A 104 6.40 29.17 15.87
CA SER A 104 4.96 29.31 15.62
C SER A 104 4.24 27.98 15.82
N ALA A 105 4.75 26.91 15.22
CA ALA A 105 4.22 25.55 15.39
C ALA A 105 4.25 25.07 16.85
N SER A 106 5.27 25.46 17.63
CA SER A 106 5.33 25.08 19.04
C SER A 106 4.30 25.84 19.88
N ILE A 107 4.12 27.14 19.61
CA ILE A 107 3.14 27.99 20.30
C ILE A 107 1.73 27.56 19.93
N GLU A 108 1.45 27.32 18.65
CA GLU A 108 0.15 26.84 18.17
C GLU A 108 -0.17 25.45 18.73
N ALA A 109 0.79 24.51 18.71
CA ALA A 109 0.57 23.19 19.30
C ALA A 109 0.29 23.27 20.81
N GLU A 110 0.98 24.14 21.53
CA GLU A 110 0.73 24.35 22.96
C GLU A 110 -0.61 25.04 23.21
N ALA A 111 -0.92 26.09 22.46
CA ALA A 111 -2.20 26.78 22.54
C ALA A 111 -3.38 25.85 22.21
N ALA A 112 -3.22 24.98 21.21
CA ALA A 112 -4.22 23.98 20.84
C ALA A 112 -4.44 22.94 21.96
N VAL A 113 -3.36 22.49 22.60
CA VAL A 113 -3.44 21.59 23.76
C VAL A 113 -4.10 22.28 24.96
N PHE A 114 -3.72 23.52 25.26
CA PHE A 114 -4.33 24.32 26.34
C PHE A 114 -5.81 24.63 26.07
N ALA A 115 -6.18 24.85 24.82
CA ALA A 115 -7.56 25.08 24.39
C ALA A 115 -8.41 23.80 24.32
N GLY A 116 -7.88 22.66 24.75
CA GLY A 116 -8.63 21.41 24.86
C GLY A 116 -8.78 20.67 23.53
N CYS A 117 -7.67 20.49 22.80
CA CYS A 117 -7.63 19.62 21.62
C CYS A 117 -8.35 18.28 21.87
N LYS A 118 -9.43 18.05 21.12
CA LYS A 118 -10.16 16.79 21.16
C LYS A 118 -9.40 15.77 20.32
N VAL A 119 -8.91 14.72 20.97
CA VAL A 119 -8.30 13.57 20.32
C VAL A 119 -9.32 12.45 20.30
N GLU A 120 -9.75 12.03 19.11
CA GLU A 120 -10.62 10.87 18.94
C GLU A 120 -9.83 9.77 18.25
N ILE A 121 -9.85 8.56 18.81
CA ILE A 121 -9.20 7.40 18.20
C ILE A 121 -10.31 6.40 17.88
N LEU A 122 -10.51 6.15 16.60
CA LEU A 122 -11.43 5.14 16.09
C LEU A 122 -10.65 3.85 15.81
N ASP A 123 -11.06 2.75 16.44
CA ASP A 123 -10.52 1.42 16.19
C ASP A 123 -11.38 0.69 15.16
N VAL A 124 -10.77 0.28 14.05
CA VAL A 124 -11.46 -0.46 12.99
C VAL A 124 -11.08 -1.93 13.09
N GLY A 125 -11.83 -2.65 13.93
CA GLY A 125 -11.73 -4.09 14.10
C GLY A 125 -10.37 -4.58 14.61
N GLY A 126 -9.59 -3.71 15.26
CA GLY A 126 -8.24 -4.01 15.75
C GLY A 126 -7.18 -4.09 14.65
N VAL A 127 -7.53 -3.90 13.38
CA VAL A 127 -6.61 -4.05 12.24
C VAL A 127 -5.82 -2.77 11.97
N PHE A 128 -6.50 -1.63 12.09
CA PHE A 128 -5.91 -0.31 12.01
C PHE A 128 -6.71 0.68 12.85
N LYS A 129 -6.06 1.77 13.24
CA LYS A 129 -6.68 2.84 14.02
C LYS A 129 -6.63 4.14 13.25
N ILE A 130 -7.68 4.93 13.36
CA ILE A 130 -7.72 6.28 12.80
C ILE A 130 -7.75 7.23 13.99
N ALA A 131 -6.72 8.05 14.13
CA ALA A 131 -6.72 9.13 15.10
C ALA A 131 -7.09 10.44 14.40
N SER A 132 -8.00 11.20 14.99
CA SER A 132 -8.32 12.56 14.59
C SER A 132 -7.97 13.52 15.72
N VAL A 133 -7.34 14.64 15.37
CA VAL A 133 -7.06 15.73 16.31
C VAL A 133 -7.72 16.99 15.76
N GLN A 134 -8.70 17.48 16.51
CA GLN A 134 -9.37 18.73 16.16
C GLN A 134 -8.60 19.92 16.74
N HIS A 135 -8.22 20.84 15.87
CA HIS A 135 -7.57 22.07 16.27
C HIS A 135 -8.64 23.12 16.63
N PRO A 136 -8.69 23.62 17.88
CA PRO A 136 -9.79 24.48 18.34
C PRO A 136 -9.81 25.86 17.66
N ILE A 137 -8.64 26.39 17.30
CA ILE A 137 -8.51 27.73 16.69
C ILE A 137 -8.86 27.71 15.19
N THR A 138 -8.23 26.83 14.41
CA THR A 138 -8.44 26.77 12.95
C THR A 138 -9.68 25.97 12.56
N LYS A 139 -10.29 25.23 13.49
CA LYS A 139 -11.39 24.26 13.23
C LYS A 139 -11.01 23.19 12.20
N THR A 140 -9.72 22.97 11.98
CA THR A 140 -9.22 21.91 11.09
C THR A 140 -9.12 20.59 11.86
N VAL A 141 -9.45 19.49 11.21
CA VAL A 141 -9.26 18.13 11.74
C VAL A 141 -8.11 17.48 11.00
N PHE A 142 -7.10 17.08 11.75
CA PHE A 142 -5.96 16.33 11.24
C PHE A 142 -6.22 14.84 11.44
N PHE A 143 -5.93 14.01 10.43
CA PHE A 143 -6.15 12.56 10.47
C PHE A 143 -4.83 11.79 10.37
N TRP A 144 -4.70 10.76 11.22
CA TRP A 144 -3.61 9.81 11.19
C TRP A 144 -4.14 8.38 11.08
N LEU A 145 -3.42 7.56 10.31
CA LEU A 145 -3.59 6.11 10.25
C LEU A 145 -2.51 5.43 11.09
N GLY A 146 -2.94 4.67 12.08
CA GLY A 146 -2.12 3.77 12.86
C GLY A 146 -2.18 2.37 12.27
N ALA A 147 -1.07 1.90 11.69
CA ALA A 147 -0.89 0.54 11.20
C ALA A 147 0.58 0.12 11.30
N VAL A 148 0.85 -1.17 11.51
CA VAL A 148 2.21 -1.72 11.56
C VAL A 148 3.12 -0.99 12.55
N ASN A 149 2.63 -0.80 13.77
CA ASN A 149 3.30 -0.12 14.89
C ASN A 149 3.75 1.33 14.57
N LYS A 150 3.14 1.97 13.56
CA LYS A 150 3.49 3.32 13.13
C LYS A 150 2.23 4.16 12.88
N TRP A 151 2.31 5.42 13.26
CA TRP A 151 1.33 6.44 12.91
C TRP A 151 1.79 7.21 11.67
N ARG A 152 0.91 7.31 10.68
CA ARG A 152 1.13 8.04 9.43
C ARG A 152 0.07 9.11 9.29
N TYR A 153 0.48 10.34 9.04
CA TYR A 153 -0.47 11.40 8.71
C TYR A 153 -1.07 11.13 7.33
N ILE A 154 -2.38 11.31 7.18
CA ILE A 154 -3.08 11.12 5.91
C ILE A 154 -3.41 12.48 5.30
N THR A 155 -4.23 13.26 6.01
CA THR A 155 -4.80 14.49 5.48
C THR A 155 -5.28 15.39 6.62
N ALA A 156 -5.49 16.65 6.28
CA ALA A 156 -6.21 17.62 7.09
C ALA A 156 -7.45 18.02 6.30
N ASN A 157 -8.61 17.97 6.95
CA ASN A 157 -9.83 18.52 6.39
C ASN A 157 -10.29 19.64 7.30
N ASP A 158 -10.61 20.79 6.71
CA ASP A 158 -11.34 21.81 7.43
C ASP A 158 -12.72 21.26 7.75
N PHE A 159 -13.22 21.48 8.97
CA PHE A 159 -14.62 21.17 9.27
C PHE A 159 -15.47 21.85 8.21
N PRO A 160 -16.44 21.17 7.57
CA PRO A 160 -17.37 21.88 6.70
C PRO A 160 -17.97 22.99 7.57
N ALA A 161 -17.70 24.25 7.17
CA ALA A 161 -18.41 25.38 7.73
C ALA A 161 -19.88 25.00 7.58
N GLN A 162 -20.55 24.71 8.69
CA GLN A 162 -21.97 24.37 8.65
C GLN A 162 -22.59 25.48 7.83
N HIS A 163 -23.15 25.11 6.68
CA HIS A 163 -23.91 26.02 5.86
C HIS A 163 -25.00 26.56 6.79
N SER A 164 -24.77 27.78 7.26
CA SER A 164 -25.77 28.64 7.85
C SER A 164 -26.82 28.85 6.78
N LYS A 165 -27.73 27.90 6.64
CA LYS A 165 -29.07 28.18 6.14
C LYS A 165 -29.70 29.03 7.25
N ALA A 166 -29.51 30.33 7.11
CA ALA A 166 -30.39 31.30 7.72
C ALA A 166 -31.74 31.15 7.00
N ASP A 167 -32.75 30.77 7.79
CA ASP A 167 -34.15 31.01 7.45
C ASP A 167 -34.45 32.52 7.45
#